data_AF-A0A9W6XMF3-F1
#
_entry.id   AF-A0A9W6XMF3-F1
#
_cell.length_a   1.000
_cell.length_b   1.000
_cell.length_c   1.000
_cell.angle_alpha   90.00
_cell.angle_beta   90.00
_cell.angle_gamma   90.00
#
_symmetry.space_group_name_H-M   'P 1'
#
loop_
_entity.id
_entity.type
_entity.pdbx_description
1 polymer ?
#
loop_
_entity_poly.entity_id
_entity_poly.type
_entity_poly.pdbx_seq_one_letter_code
_entity_poly.pdbx_strand_id
1 'polypeptide(L)'
;MFKSAIFVLAFAAIAHASCPDGEEEISVQGIDKYFCVNGEGCSGTNSLGLCPDGQDGLEFGSYCDLLETGVYGCKPYSDWDSPSSDEYDVPLNCTGNIAGDFPVSVEDGNGTFCSAGPVCSGTIAGNCPGAQDGLPSGSVCVVIQTGVYGCVIPPVA
;
A
#
# COMPACT_ATOMS: atom_id res chain seq x y z
N MET A 1 30.81 -26.88 -33.17
CA MET A 1 31.12 -25.46 -32.89
C MET A 1 29.81 -24.69 -32.93
N PHE A 2 29.13 -24.57 -31.79
CA PHE A 2 27.82 -23.92 -31.67
C PHE A 2 28.01 -22.40 -31.64
N LYS A 3 27.47 -21.70 -32.65
CA LYS A 3 27.42 -20.23 -32.69
C LYS A 3 26.34 -19.77 -31.71
N SER A 4 26.77 -19.13 -30.62
CA SER A 4 25.91 -18.51 -29.62
C SER A 4 24.98 -17.47 -30.27
N ALA A 5 23.67 -17.69 -30.13
CA ALA A 5 22.67 -16.66 -30.37
C ALA A 5 22.58 -15.80 -29.10
N ILE A 6 22.91 -14.52 -29.22
CA ILE A 6 22.68 -13.51 -28.18
C ILE A 6 21.18 -13.20 -28.22
N PHE A 7 20.45 -13.66 -27.20
CA PHE A 7 19.04 -13.34 -27.00
C PHE A 7 18.99 -12.01 -26.23
N VAL A 8 18.65 -10.92 -26.92
CA VAL A 8 18.42 -9.62 -26.28
C VAL A 8 17.07 -9.71 -25.57
N LEU A 9 17.09 -9.91 -24.26
CA LEU A 9 15.93 -9.79 -23.39
C LEU A 9 15.56 -8.30 -23.32
N ALA A 10 14.58 -7.89 -24.11
CA ALA A 10 13.89 -6.63 -23.93
C ALA A 10 13.10 -6.71 -22.62
N PHE A 11 13.58 -6.04 -21.58
CA PHE A 11 12.79 -5.76 -20.38
C PHE A 11 11.69 -4.78 -20.79
N ALA A 12 10.48 -5.28 -21.02
CA ALA A 12 9.30 -4.44 -21.07
C ALA A 12 9.08 -3.90 -19.65
N ALA A 13 9.53 -2.66 -19.41
CA ALA A 13 9.03 -1.90 -18.27
C ALA A 13 7.53 -1.77 -18.48
N ILE A 14 6.74 -2.43 -17.63
CA ILE A 14 5.31 -2.19 -17.54
C ILE A 14 5.20 -0.74 -17.09
N ALA A 15 4.97 0.17 -18.03
CA ALA A 15 4.59 1.53 -17.70
C ALA A 15 3.26 1.40 -16.95
N HIS A 16 3.26 1.63 -15.64
CA HIS A 16 2.04 2.08 -14.98
C HIS A 16 1.53 3.24 -15.85
N ALA A 17 0.31 3.13 -16.35
CA ALA A 17 -0.29 4.20 -17.12
C ALA A 17 -0.52 5.35 -16.14
N SER A 18 0.49 6.21 -16.03
CA SER A 18 0.44 7.44 -15.25
C SER A 18 -0.75 8.26 -15.71
N CYS A 19 -1.45 8.90 -14.77
CA CYS A 19 -2.59 9.74 -15.11
C CYS A 19 -2.23 10.80 -16.15
N PRO A 20 -3.19 11.19 -17.02
CA PRO A 20 -3.00 12.30 -17.95
C PRO A 20 -2.50 13.57 -17.27
N ASP A 21 -1.83 14.43 -18.04
CA ASP A 21 -1.32 15.71 -17.53
C ASP A 21 -2.45 16.54 -16.88
N GLY A 22 -2.27 16.90 -15.61
CA GLY A 22 -3.24 17.66 -14.82
C GLY A 22 -4.20 16.83 -13.98
N GLU A 23 -4.06 15.49 -14.00
CA GLU A 23 -4.74 14.58 -13.09
C GLU A 23 -3.78 14.06 -12.01
N GLU A 24 -4.32 13.76 -10.83
CA GLU A 24 -3.58 13.16 -9.72
C GLU A 24 -3.92 11.68 -9.57
N GLU A 25 -2.91 10.87 -9.23
CA GLU A 25 -3.10 9.49 -8.82
C GLU A 25 -3.60 9.46 -7.37
N ILE A 26 -4.66 8.70 -7.14
CA ILE A 26 -5.24 8.49 -5.82
C ILE A 26 -5.58 7.02 -5.61
N SER A 27 -5.39 6.55 -4.39
CA SER A 27 -5.78 5.20 -3.98
C SER A 27 -7.21 5.18 -3.47
N VAL A 28 -7.90 4.08 -3.73
CA VAL A 28 -9.22 3.79 -3.15
C VAL A 28 -9.03 2.65 -2.15
N GLN A 29 -9.63 2.81 -0.97
CA GLN A 29 -9.51 1.85 0.12
C GLN A 29 -9.81 0.44 -0.39
N GLY A 30 -8.85 -0.46 -0.15
CA GLY A 30 -9.00 -1.89 -0.41
C GLY A 30 -9.06 -2.32 -1.87
N ILE A 31 -8.67 -1.43 -2.79
CA ILE A 31 -8.40 -1.77 -4.18
C ILE A 31 -6.91 -1.57 -4.44
N ASP A 32 -6.23 -2.63 -4.84
CA ASP A 32 -4.79 -2.62 -5.17
C ASP A 32 -4.53 -2.05 -6.58
N LYS A 33 -4.95 -0.79 -6.77
CA LYS A 33 -4.82 0.00 -8.00
C LYS A 33 -4.89 1.48 -7.68
N TYR A 34 -4.21 2.29 -8.49
CA TYR A 34 -4.37 3.74 -8.48
C TYR A 34 -5.35 4.19 -9.56
N PHE A 35 -6.03 5.28 -9.27
CA PHE A 35 -7.07 5.86 -10.10
C PHE A 35 -6.78 7.35 -10.31
N CYS A 36 -7.33 7.92 -11.38
CA CYS A 36 -7.07 9.31 -11.72
C CYS A 36 -8.22 10.22 -11.29
N VAL A 37 -7.88 11.39 -10.74
CA VAL A 37 -8.82 12.48 -10.43
C VAL A 37 -8.36 13.80 -11.05
N ASN A 38 -9.31 14.61 -11.50
CA ASN A 38 -9.02 15.93 -12.08
C ASN A 38 -9.01 17.02 -10.99
N GLY A 39 -7.91 17.08 -10.23
CA GLY A 39 -7.72 18.05 -9.15
C GLY A 39 -7.13 17.43 -7.89
N GLU A 40 -7.11 18.19 -6.80
CA GLU A 40 -6.54 17.72 -5.53
C GLU A 40 -7.33 16.55 -4.94
N GLY A 41 -6.63 15.44 -4.69
CA GLY A 41 -7.21 14.24 -4.12
C GLY A 41 -7.70 14.36 -2.67
N CYS A 42 -8.71 13.57 -2.31
CA CYS A 42 -9.12 13.35 -0.93
C CYS A 42 -8.05 12.53 -0.19
N SER A 43 -7.15 13.21 0.53
CA SER A 43 -6.06 12.55 1.26
C SER A 43 -5.65 13.35 2.50
N GLY A 44 -5.28 12.65 3.56
CA GLY A 44 -4.76 13.24 4.79
C GLY A 44 -5.81 14.09 5.50
N THR A 45 -5.68 15.41 5.42
CA THR A 45 -6.61 16.37 6.03
C THR A 45 -7.57 17.01 5.03
N ASN A 46 -7.49 16.66 3.74
CA ASN A 46 -8.31 17.29 2.69
C ASN A 46 -9.67 16.59 2.54
N SER A 47 -10.65 17.03 3.35
CA SER A 47 -12.02 16.48 3.32
C SER A 47 -12.85 16.91 2.11
N LEU A 48 -12.36 17.88 1.33
CA LEU A 48 -13.03 18.39 0.13
C LEU A 48 -12.32 17.95 -1.15
N GLY A 49 -11.29 17.11 -1.01
CA GLY A 49 -10.58 16.55 -2.14
C GLY A 49 -11.45 15.61 -2.95
N LEU A 50 -11.04 15.38 -4.19
CA LEU A 50 -11.77 14.56 -5.14
C LEU A 50 -11.46 13.09 -4.94
N CYS A 51 -12.47 12.27 -5.18
CA CYS A 51 -12.34 10.83 -5.32
C CYS A 51 -12.73 10.42 -6.74
N PRO A 52 -12.14 9.34 -7.27
CA PRO A 52 -12.37 8.96 -8.65
C PRO A 52 -13.82 8.58 -8.93
N ASP A 53 -14.33 9.10 -10.04
CA ASP A 53 -15.57 8.65 -10.68
C ASP A 53 -15.40 7.24 -11.27
N GLY A 54 -16.50 6.69 -11.78
CA GLY A 54 -16.54 5.39 -12.44
C GLY A 54 -15.50 5.23 -13.56
N GLN A 55 -14.61 4.26 -13.43
CA GLN A 55 -13.56 3.95 -14.43
C GLN A 55 -13.17 2.48 -14.40
N ASP A 56 -12.25 2.06 -15.28
CA ASP A 56 -11.82 0.66 -15.37
C ASP A 56 -11.21 0.16 -14.04
N GLY A 57 -11.86 -0.83 -13.43
CA GLY A 57 -11.51 -1.36 -12.10
C GLY A 57 -12.17 -0.64 -10.92
N LEU A 58 -13.04 0.35 -11.17
CA LEU A 58 -13.84 1.08 -10.18
C LEU A 58 -15.17 1.50 -10.81
N GLU A 59 -16.04 0.54 -11.14
CA GLU A 59 -17.25 0.78 -11.93
C GLU A 59 -18.18 1.86 -11.35
N PHE A 60 -18.37 1.84 -10.03
CA PHE A 60 -19.28 2.74 -9.32
C PHE A 60 -18.60 4.00 -8.79
N GLY A 61 -17.29 4.17 -9.02
CA GLY A 61 -16.52 5.27 -8.45
C GLY A 61 -16.28 5.12 -6.94
N SER A 62 -15.95 6.24 -6.30
CA SER A 62 -15.60 6.30 -4.89
C SER A 62 -15.96 7.66 -4.29
N TYR A 63 -15.96 7.75 -2.95
CA TYR A 63 -16.30 8.96 -2.21
C TYR A 63 -15.30 9.24 -1.10
N CYS A 64 -15.19 10.52 -0.74
CA CYS A 64 -14.27 10.99 0.30
C CYS A 64 -14.89 10.79 1.68
N ASP A 65 -14.20 10.07 2.56
CA ASP A 65 -14.62 9.84 3.94
C ASP A 65 -13.43 9.61 4.87
N LEU A 66 -13.68 9.58 6.17
CA LEU A 66 -12.69 9.18 7.17
C LEU A 66 -12.40 7.68 7.06
N LEU A 67 -11.12 7.37 6.87
CA LEU A 67 -10.59 6.01 6.98
C LEU A 67 -10.42 5.63 8.46
N GLU A 68 -10.31 4.33 8.73
CA GLU A 68 -10.05 3.83 10.10
C GLU A 68 -8.75 4.36 10.71
N THR A 69 -7.80 4.74 9.85
CA THR A 69 -6.54 5.38 10.25
C THR A 69 -6.73 6.80 10.80
N GLY A 70 -7.93 7.37 10.70
CA GLY A 70 -8.26 8.71 11.20
C GLY A 70 -7.90 9.86 10.25
N VAL A 71 -7.54 9.55 9.00
CA VAL A 71 -7.33 10.53 7.92
C VAL A 71 -8.39 10.38 6.83
N TYR A 72 -8.61 11.43 6.05
CA TYR A 72 -9.48 11.38 4.88
C TYR A 72 -8.85 10.55 3.76
N GLY A 73 -9.68 9.79 3.06
CA GLY A 73 -9.31 9.00 1.88
C GLY A 73 -10.54 8.54 1.09
N CYS A 74 -10.32 7.94 -0.07
CA CYS A 74 -11.41 7.49 -0.92
C CYS A 74 -11.87 6.08 -0.56
N LYS A 75 -13.18 5.92 -0.36
CA LYS A 75 -13.86 4.63 -0.18
C LYS A 75 -14.68 4.30 -1.44
N PRO A 76 -14.74 3.04 -1.88
CA PRO A 76 -15.51 2.69 -3.05
C PRO A 76 -17.01 2.67 -2.78
N TYR A 77 -17.77 2.83 -3.85
CA TYR A 77 -19.19 2.46 -3.87
C TYR A 77 -19.34 0.98 -4.24
N SER A 78 -20.30 0.29 -3.63
CA SER A 78 -20.68 -1.09 -4.01
C SER A 78 -21.76 -1.14 -5.09
N ASP A 79 -22.51 -0.04 -5.25
CA ASP A 79 -23.43 0.23 -6.36
C ASP A 79 -23.58 1.76 -6.54
N TRP A 80 -24.36 2.23 -7.53
CA TRP A 80 -24.47 3.65 -7.89
C TRP A 80 -24.85 4.63 -6.76
N ASP A 81 -25.43 4.15 -5.65
CA ASP A 81 -25.84 5.00 -4.54
C ASP A 81 -25.54 4.40 -3.14
N SER A 82 -24.81 3.28 -3.08
CA SER A 82 -24.54 2.57 -1.84
C SER A 82 -23.05 2.53 -1.53
N PRO A 83 -22.62 3.15 -0.41
CA PRO A 83 -21.27 2.99 0.13
C PRO A 83 -20.94 1.49 0.27
N SER A 84 -19.73 1.07 -0.12
CA SER A 84 -19.30 -0.28 0.19
C SER A 84 -19.28 -0.47 1.70
N SER A 85 -20.09 -1.40 2.21
CA SER A 85 -20.11 -1.76 3.64
C SER A 85 -19.01 -2.75 3.99
N ASP A 86 -18.18 -3.13 3.02
CA ASP A 86 -17.07 -4.02 3.26
C ASP A 86 -16.10 -3.29 4.20
N GLU A 87 -16.11 -3.68 5.48
CA GLU A 87 -14.90 -3.64 6.28
C GLU A 87 -13.86 -4.37 5.45
N TYR A 88 -12.99 -3.61 4.80
CA TYR A 88 -11.87 -4.21 4.13
C TYR A 88 -11.12 -5.01 5.17
N ASP A 89 -11.07 -6.34 4.97
CA ASP A 89 -10.25 -7.22 5.78
C ASP A 89 -8.85 -6.62 5.79
N VAL A 90 -8.49 -5.94 6.88
CA VAL A 90 -7.10 -5.61 7.16
C VAL A 90 -6.41 -6.97 7.03
N PRO A 91 -5.50 -7.17 6.06
CA PRO A 91 -5.07 -8.52 5.68
C PRO A 91 -4.52 -9.34 6.85
N LEU A 92 -4.20 -8.66 7.97
CA LEU A 92 -3.84 -9.25 9.24
C LEU A 92 -4.40 -8.42 10.42
N ASN A 93 -5.26 -9.02 11.25
CA ASN A 93 -5.63 -8.45 12.55
C ASN A 93 -4.61 -8.88 13.63
N CYS A 94 -3.84 -7.91 14.13
CA CYS A 94 -2.80 -8.14 15.12
C CYS A 94 -3.28 -7.99 16.58
N THR A 95 -4.55 -7.68 16.83
CA THR A 95 -5.06 -7.42 18.19
C THR A 95 -4.85 -8.62 19.11
N GLY A 96 -4.10 -8.42 20.20
CA GLY A 96 -3.76 -9.45 21.17
C GLY A 96 -2.66 -10.42 20.72
N ASN A 97 -1.96 -10.12 19.62
CA ASN A 97 -0.88 -10.95 19.13
C ASN A 97 0.39 -10.77 19.98
N ILE A 98 1.09 -11.86 20.28
CA ILE A 98 2.34 -11.85 21.06
C ILE A 98 3.48 -11.08 20.38
N ALA A 99 3.47 -10.98 19.06
CA ALA A 99 4.42 -10.17 18.28
C ALA A 99 4.09 -8.67 18.33
N GLY A 100 2.89 -8.30 18.78
CA GLY A 100 2.39 -6.94 18.95
C GLY A 100 1.14 -6.65 18.15
N ASP A 101 0.48 -5.53 18.46
CA ASP A 101 -0.87 -5.22 17.95
C ASP A 101 -0.89 -4.49 16.59
N PHE A 102 0.27 -4.19 16.01
CA PHE A 102 0.36 -3.37 14.81
C PHE A 102 0.74 -4.19 13.58
N PRO A 103 -0.06 -4.15 12.50
CA PRO A 103 0.34 -4.71 11.21
C PRO A 103 1.42 -3.83 10.55
N VAL A 104 2.49 -4.46 10.09
CA VAL A 104 3.63 -3.78 9.45
C VAL A 104 4.06 -4.55 8.20
N SER A 105 4.16 -3.84 7.07
CA SER A 105 4.72 -4.37 5.83
C SER A 105 6.25 -4.42 5.92
N VAL A 106 6.84 -5.49 5.40
CA VAL A 106 8.29 -5.65 5.30
C VAL A 106 8.65 -5.61 3.83
N GLU A 107 9.53 -4.69 3.44
CA GLU A 107 10.10 -4.63 2.09
C GLU A 107 10.78 -5.96 1.76
N ASP A 108 10.50 -6.49 0.57
CA ASP A 108 10.89 -7.83 0.10
C ASP A 108 10.32 -9.00 0.94
N GLY A 109 9.52 -8.71 1.98
CA GLY A 109 8.69 -9.65 2.70
C GLY A 109 7.37 -9.83 2.00
N ASN A 110 7.04 -11.07 1.64
CA ASN A 110 5.77 -11.39 0.98
C ASN A 110 4.61 -11.37 2.00
N GLY A 111 4.26 -10.19 2.51
CA GLY A 111 3.11 -10.00 3.38
C GLY A 111 3.26 -8.89 4.43
N THR A 112 2.22 -8.80 5.25
CA THR A 112 2.14 -7.95 6.44
C THR A 112 2.31 -8.81 7.68
N PHE A 113 3.02 -8.30 8.68
CA PHE A 113 3.38 -9.05 9.89
C PHE A 113 3.12 -8.22 11.14
N CYS A 114 2.89 -8.87 12.28
CA CYS A 114 2.62 -8.15 13.52
C CYS A 114 3.90 -7.66 14.19
N SER A 115 3.85 -6.44 14.76
CA SER A 115 4.93 -5.81 15.49
C SER A 115 4.40 -5.00 16.68
N ALA A 116 5.25 -4.83 17.70
CA ALA A 116 5.00 -3.90 18.79
C ALA A 116 5.12 -2.45 18.32
N GLY A 117 4.39 -1.53 18.94
CA GLY A 117 4.54 -0.09 18.74
C GLY A 117 5.73 0.49 19.52
N PRO A 118 6.25 1.67 19.13
CA PRO A 118 5.96 2.39 17.89
C PRO A 118 6.55 1.67 16.67
N VAL A 119 5.84 1.65 15.55
CA VAL A 119 6.30 0.96 14.33
C VAL A 119 7.34 1.79 13.57
N CYS A 120 8.29 1.11 12.93
CA CYS A 120 9.25 1.72 12.02
C CYS A 120 8.54 2.17 10.73
N SER A 121 8.25 3.46 10.60
CA SER A 121 7.58 4.03 9.43
C SER A 121 7.81 5.52 9.31
N GLY A 122 8.05 6.00 8.08
CA GLY A 122 8.15 7.41 7.77
C GLY A 122 9.36 8.05 8.46
N THR A 123 9.12 8.89 9.46
CA THR A 123 10.18 9.57 10.23
C THR A 123 10.51 8.87 11.54
N ILE A 124 9.86 7.74 11.83
CA ILE A 124 9.96 7.03 13.10
C ILE A 124 10.90 5.84 12.96
N ALA A 125 12.05 5.89 13.64
CA ALA A 125 12.92 4.74 13.88
C ALA A 125 12.32 3.85 14.99
N GLY A 126 11.38 3.00 14.59
CA GLY A 126 10.59 2.17 15.50
C GLY A 126 10.94 0.69 15.47
N ASN A 127 10.01 -0.12 15.97
CA ASN A 127 10.07 -1.57 15.94
C ASN A 127 9.66 -2.11 14.57
N CYS A 128 10.28 -3.21 14.19
CA CYS A 128 9.90 -4.01 13.03
C CYS A 128 9.45 -5.40 13.48
N PRO A 129 8.62 -6.09 12.68
CA PRO A 129 8.23 -7.47 12.93
C PRO A 129 9.41 -8.37 13.25
N GLY A 130 9.34 -9.04 14.41
CA GLY A 130 10.29 -10.09 14.80
C GLY A 130 10.05 -11.39 14.03
N ALA A 131 10.84 -12.41 14.35
CA ALA A 131 10.68 -13.74 13.79
C ALA A 131 9.29 -14.31 14.12
N GLN A 132 8.53 -14.65 13.09
CA GLN A 132 7.19 -15.23 13.20
C GLN A 132 6.85 -16.06 11.95
N ASP A 133 5.65 -16.65 11.90
CA ASP A 133 5.23 -17.42 10.74
C ASP A 133 5.21 -16.54 9.48
N GLY A 134 5.79 -17.04 8.39
CA GLY A 134 6.01 -16.27 7.16
C GLY A 134 7.17 -15.24 7.20
N LEU A 135 7.78 -14.97 8.35
CA LEU A 135 8.95 -14.09 8.49
C LEU A 135 9.98 -14.69 9.45
N PRO A 136 10.68 -15.78 9.08
CA PRO A 136 11.54 -16.53 10.00
C PRO A 136 12.76 -15.76 10.50
N SER A 137 13.28 -14.84 9.67
CA SER A 137 14.43 -14.00 10.04
C SER A 137 14.04 -12.71 10.75
N GLY A 138 12.74 -12.44 10.92
CA GLY A 138 12.26 -11.13 11.30
C GLY A 138 12.64 -10.05 10.27
N SER A 139 12.57 -8.80 10.71
CA SER A 139 12.90 -7.64 9.90
C SER A 139 13.63 -6.57 10.73
N VAL A 140 14.32 -5.68 10.04
CA VAL A 140 15.14 -4.63 10.66
C VAL A 140 14.73 -3.25 10.15
N CYS A 141 14.72 -2.26 11.05
CA CYS A 141 14.37 -0.89 10.73
C CYS A 141 15.57 -0.18 10.11
N VAL A 142 15.43 0.29 8.88
CA VAL A 142 16.46 1.04 8.14
C VAL A 142 15.83 2.21 7.38
N VAL A 143 16.66 3.12 6.88
CA VAL A 143 16.21 4.08 5.87
C VAL A 143 16.18 3.36 4.53
N ILE A 144 14.99 3.22 3.96
CA ILE A 144 14.78 2.54 2.67
C ILE A 144 15.07 3.49 1.50
N GLN A 145 14.98 3.01 0.26
CA GLN A 145 15.38 3.76 -0.95
C GLN A 145 14.65 5.11 -1.11
N THR A 146 13.42 5.20 -0.60
CA THR A 146 12.60 6.42 -0.62
C THR A 146 13.03 7.47 0.41
N GLY A 147 14.05 7.17 1.24
CA GLY A 147 14.60 8.12 2.21
C GLY A 147 13.84 8.20 3.54
N VAL A 148 12.87 7.31 3.77
CA VAL A 148 12.11 7.18 5.02
C VAL A 148 12.48 5.89 5.76
N TYR A 149 12.14 5.80 7.05
CA TYR A 149 12.26 4.56 7.81
C TYR A 149 11.24 3.51 7.33
N GLY A 150 11.71 2.29 7.16
CA GLY A 150 10.91 1.11 6.82
C GLY A 150 11.59 -0.18 7.27
N CYS A 151 10.81 -1.27 7.31
CA CYS A 151 11.28 -2.59 7.71
C CYS A 151 11.75 -3.39 6.49
N VAL A 152 12.96 -3.96 6.56
CA VAL A 152 13.52 -4.82 5.49
C VAL A 152 13.91 -6.18 6.05
N ILE A 153 13.96 -7.21 5.20
CA ILE A 153 14.54 -8.51 5.57
C ILE A 153 16.06 -8.35 5.80
N PRO A 154 16.63 -8.86 6.91
CA PRO A 154 18.07 -8.83 7.09
C PRO A 154 18.77 -9.69 6.02
N PRO A 155 19.96 -9.31 5.54
CA PRO A 155 20.71 -10.12 4.59
C PRO A 155 20.93 -11.52 5.16
N VAL A 156 20.62 -12.55 4.36
CA VAL A 156 20.96 -13.94 4.70
C VAL A 156 22.49 -14.06 4.69
N ALA A 157 23.07 -14.45 5.83
CA ALA A 157 24.51 -14.71 5.97
C ALA A 157 24.92 -16.05 5.33
#